data_AF-A0A7C5N5H7-F1
#
_entry.id   AF-A0A7C5N5H7-F1
#
_cell.length_a   1.000
_cell.length_b   1.000
_cell.length_c   1.000
_cell.angle_alpha   90.00
_cell.angle_beta   90.00
_cell.angle_gamma   90.00
#
_symmetry.space_group_name_H-M   'P 1'
#
loop_
_entity.id
_entity.type
_entity.pdbx_description
1 polymer ?
#
loop_
_entity_poly.entity_id
_entity_poly.type
_entity_poly.pdbx_seq_one_letter_code
_entity_poly.pdbx_strand_id
1 'polypeptide(L)'
;MIEAAVDKIVDGLAPLLPGLLDLQARAEALGVFLADRELLQCPDCGLMEDVTAHGILITYRGEPPGEDTGLRFKPLVAEDRFRCPSCSAEVEAPPDADDDLDEMASTDGRGEKVVRVDAAARFGQQR
;
A
#
# COMPACT_ATOMS: atom_id res chain seq x y z
N MET A 1 -24.84 -8.24 -24.85
CA MET A 1 -24.18 -7.33 -25.83
C MET A 1 -22.87 -6.79 -25.26
N ILE A 2 -22.85 -6.23 -24.05
CA ILE A 2 -21.62 -5.73 -23.40
C ILE A 2 -20.64 -6.88 -23.07
N GLU A 3 -21.13 -7.97 -22.49
CA GLU A 3 -20.33 -9.13 -22.08
C GLU A 3 -19.52 -9.74 -23.23
N ALA A 4 -20.15 -10.02 -24.37
CA ALA A 4 -19.47 -10.53 -25.57
C ALA A 4 -18.44 -9.56 -26.17
N ALA A 5 -18.57 -8.24 -25.93
CA ALA A 5 -17.58 -7.27 -26.34
C ALA A 5 -16.36 -7.26 -25.39
N VAL A 6 -16.60 -7.47 -24.10
CA VAL A 6 -15.55 -7.64 -23.09
C VAL A 6 -14.74 -8.91 -23.37
N ASP A 7 -15.41 -10.04 -23.62
CA ASP A 7 -14.74 -11.32 -23.94
C ASP A 7 -13.79 -11.18 -25.13
N LYS A 8 -14.24 -10.50 -26.20
CA LYS A 8 -13.41 -10.28 -27.39
C LYS A 8 -12.17 -9.42 -27.11
N ILE A 9 -12.27 -8.47 -26.18
CA ILE A 9 -11.12 -7.67 -25.74
C ILE A 9 -10.16 -8.53 -24.92
N VAL A 10 -10.68 -9.29 -23.96
CA VAL A 10 -9.89 -10.21 -23.12
C VAL A 10 -9.15 -11.24 -23.97
N ASP A 11 -9.83 -11.86 -24.93
CA ASP A 11 -9.23 -12.80 -25.88
C ASP A 11 -8.10 -12.17 -26.71
N GLY A 12 -8.25 -10.89 -27.07
CA GLY A 12 -7.21 -10.12 -27.78
C GLY A 12 -5.99 -9.80 -26.91
N LEU A 13 -6.17 -9.66 -25.59
CA LEU A 13 -5.10 -9.37 -24.63
C LEU A 13 -4.39 -10.64 -24.13
N ALA A 14 -5.09 -11.78 -24.06
CA ALA A 14 -4.57 -13.06 -23.61
C ALA A 14 -3.17 -13.43 -24.18
N PRO A 15 -2.88 -13.29 -25.49
CA PRO A 15 -1.56 -13.64 -26.02
C PRO A 15 -0.43 -12.69 -25.58
N LEU A 16 -0.75 -11.50 -25.08
CA LEU A 16 0.25 -10.52 -24.60
C LEU A 16 0.63 -10.75 -23.12
N LEU A 17 -0.23 -11.43 -22.35
CA LEU A 17 -0.03 -11.66 -20.91
C LEU A 17 1.30 -12.35 -20.57
N PRO A 18 1.74 -13.42 -21.27
CA PRO A 18 3.02 -14.07 -20.93
C PRO A 18 4.22 -13.13 -21.06
N GLY A 19 4.20 -12.26 -22.09
CA GLY A 19 5.27 -11.28 -22.29
C GLY A 19 5.27 -10.19 -21.22
N LEU A 20 4.09 -9.76 -20.77
CA LEU A 20 3.96 -8.82 -19.66
C LEU A 20 4.49 -9.41 -18.35
N LEU A 21 4.13 -10.66 -18.04
CA LEU A 21 4.60 -11.36 -16.84
C LEU A 21 6.13 -11.57 -16.85
N ASP A 22 6.72 -11.89 -18.01
CA ASP A 22 8.18 -11.99 -18.16
C ASP A 22 8.86 -10.62 -17.91
N LEU A 23 8.29 -9.55 -18.47
CA LEU A 23 8.81 -8.20 -18.25
C LEU A 23 8.71 -7.78 -16.78
N GLN A 24 7.60 -8.08 -16.11
CA GLN A 24 7.41 -7.82 -14.68
C GLN A 24 8.44 -8.57 -13.83
N ALA A 25 8.61 -9.88 -14.05
CA ALA A 25 9.60 -10.67 -13.32
C ALA A 25 11.04 -10.17 -13.52
N ARG A 26 11.38 -9.73 -14.74
CA ARG A 26 12.70 -9.15 -15.03
C ARG A 26 12.89 -7.78 -14.39
N ALA A 27 11.84 -6.96 -14.34
CA ALA A 27 11.86 -5.66 -13.67
C ALA A 27 12.03 -5.83 -12.15
N GLU A 28 11.29 -6.75 -11.52
CA GLU A 28 11.46 -7.11 -10.12
C GLU A 28 12.88 -7.58 -9.80
N ALA A 29 13.45 -8.45 -10.66
CA ALA A 29 14.83 -8.92 -10.50
C ALA A 29 15.87 -7.79 -10.56
N LEU A 30 15.53 -6.67 -11.19
CA LEU A 30 16.34 -5.45 -11.24
C LEU A 30 16.02 -4.48 -10.09
N GLY A 31 15.08 -4.81 -9.20
CA GLY A 31 14.64 -3.97 -8.09
C GLY A 31 13.67 -2.85 -8.49
N VAL A 32 13.09 -2.93 -9.69
CA VAL A 32 12.06 -2.01 -10.15
C VAL A 32 10.78 -2.27 -9.37
N PHE A 33 10.19 -1.20 -8.85
CA PHE A 33 8.87 -1.24 -8.24
C PHE A 33 7.80 -1.30 -9.32
N LEU A 34 6.91 -2.31 -9.27
CA LEU A 34 5.88 -2.51 -10.28
C LEU A 34 4.60 -1.71 -10.04
N ALA A 35 4.53 -0.95 -8.95
CA ALA A 35 3.29 -0.28 -8.51
C ALA A 35 2.12 -1.28 -8.40
N ASP A 36 2.42 -2.49 -7.93
CA ASP A 36 1.48 -3.57 -7.62
C ASP A 36 0.81 -3.41 -6.25
N ARG A 37 1.23 -2.38 -5.49
CA ARG A 37 0.67 -1.95 -4.20
C ARG A 37 1.08 -0.51 -3.90
N GLU A 38 0.45 0.07 -2.89
CA GLU A 38 0.88 1.35 -2.32
C GLU A 38 2.20 1.26 -1.55
N LEU A 39 2.91 2.41 -1.46
CA LEU A 39 4.18 2.53 -0.75
C LEU A 39 3.98 2.52 0.76
N LEU A 40 4.80 1.76 1.48
CA LEU A 40 4.62 1.54 2.91
C LEU A 40 5.36 2.57 3.76
N GLN A 41 4.71 2.96 4.86
CA GLN A 41 5.33 3.68 5.96
C GLN A 41 5.09 2.93 7.26
N CYS A 42 6.16 2.58 7.98
CA CYS A 42 6.05 1.96 9.29
C CYS A 42 5.72 3.01 10.36
N PRO A 43 4.55 2.94 11.02
CA PRO A 43 4.15 3.93 12.02
C PRO A 43 5.03 3.85 13.29
N ASP A 44 5.55 2.67 13.61
CA ASP A 44 6.31 2.46 14.85
C ASP A 44 7.72 3.02 14.82
N CYS A 45 8.41 2.88 13.69
CA CYS A 45 9.82 3.28 13.59
C CYS A 45 10.10 4.32 12.51
N GLY A 46 9.12 4.71 11.69
CA GLY A 46 9.29 5.72 10.65
C GLY A 46 10.18 5.28 9.47
N LEU A 47 10.33 3.97 9.24
CA LEU A 47 10.92 3.46 8.00
C LEU A 47 9.89 3.62 6.88
N MET A 48 10.29 4.21 5.75
CA MET A 48 9.42 4.53 4.62
C MET A 48 9.95 3.92 3.33
N GLU A 49 9.06 3.58 2.42
CA GLU A 49 9.36 3.26 1.02
C GLU A 49 9.23 4.50 0.13
N ASP A 50 10.02 4.55 -0.93
CA ASP A 50 9.91 5.54 -2.01
C ASP A 50 10.44 4.92 -3.31
N VAL A 51 10.19 5.59 -4.43
CA VAL A 51 10.61 5.17 -5.76
C VAL A 51 11.51 6.24 -6.36
N THR A 52 12.73 5.86 -6.71
CA THR A 52 13.65 6.77 -7.39
C THR A 52 13.10 7.19 -8.77
N ALA A 53 13.68 8.23 -9.36
CA ALA A 53 13.36 8.63 -10.74
C ALA A 53 13.58 7.52 -11.80
N HIS A 54 14.27 6.44 -11.43
CA HIS A 54 14.50 5.27 -12.29
C HIS A 54 13.52 4.12 -12.03
N GLY A 55 12.50 4.31 -11.18
CA GLY A 55 11.54 3.27 -10.83
C GLY A 55 12.05 2.26 -9.79
N ILE A 56 13.21 2.50 -9.17
CA ILE A 56 13.80 1.59 -8.19
C ILE A 56 13.19 1.82 -6.81
N LEU A 57 12.73 0.74 -6.17
CA LEU A 57 12.22 0.75 -4.80
C LEU A 57 13.38 0.94 -3.82
N ILE A 58 13.26 1.96 -2.97
CA ILE A 58 14.19 2.23 -1.87
C ILE A 58 13.45 2.26 -0.53
N THR A 59 14.17 2.06 0.56
CA THR A 59 13.66 2.33 1.90
C THR A 59 14.56 3.29 2.64
N TYR A 60 13.99 4.30 3.28
CA TYR A 60 14.77 5.36 3.93
C TYR A 60 14.15 5.80 5.25
N ARG A 61 14.88 6.65 5.97
CA ARG A 61 14.45 7.28 7.23
C ARG A 61 14.68 8.78 7.14
N GLY A 62 13.79 9.57 7.75
CA GLY A 62 13.90 11.02 7.76
C GLY A 62 13.29 11.68 6.52
N GLU A 63 13.83 12.81 6.08
CA GLU A 63 13.28 13.59 4.96
C GLU A 63 13.80 13.09 3.59
N PRO A 64 12.99 13.17 2.53
CA PRO A 64 13.42 12.85 1.16
C PRO A 64 14.47 13.84 0.61
N PRO A 65 15.34 13.41 -0.32
CA PRO A 65 15.55 12.03 -0.78
C PRO A 65 16.51 11.33 0.18
N GLY A 66 15.97 10.46 1.04
CA GLY A 66 16.80 9.70 1.97
C GLY A 66 17.67 8.67 1.25
N GLU A 67 18.71 8.18 1.93
CA GLU A 67 19.56 7.11 1.42
C GLU A 67 18.87 5.75 1.56
N ASP A 68 18.97 4.89 0.54
CA ASP A 68 18.40 3.54 0.62
C ASP A 68 19.13 2.72 1.69
N THR A 69 18.39 2.32 2.71
CA THR A 69 18.86 1.47 3.80
C THR A 69 19.01 0.00 3.36
N GLY A 70 18.49 -0.37 2.18
CA GLY A 70 18.51 -1.74 1.68
C GLY A 70 17.53 -2.68 2.40
N LEU A 71 16.78 -2.18 3.38
CA LEU A 71 15.75 -2.94 4.07
C LEU A 71 14.52 -3.09 3.17
N ARG A 72 13.81 -4.21 3.21
CA ARG A 72 12.60 -4.43 2.40
C ARG A 72 11.48 -5.01 3.25
N PHE A 73 10.28 -4.46 3.11
CA PHE A 73 9.08 -4.98 3.76
C PHE A 73 8.75 -6.36 3.22
N LYS A 74 8.33 -7.27 4.10
CA LYS A 74 7.97 -8.65 3.72
C LYS A 74 6.47 -8.83 3.83
N PRO A 75 5.78 -9.30 2.79
CA PRO A 75 4.35 -9.58 2.87
C PRO A 75 4.08 -10.65 3.94
N LEU A 76 2.95 -10.52 4.63
CA LEU A 76 2.38 -11.51 5.52
C LEU A 76 1.37 -12.37 4.73
N VAL A 77 0.84 -13.40 5.37
CA VAL A 77 -0.12 -14.34 4.73
C VAL A 77 -1.43 -13.65 4.36
N ALA A 78 -1.76 -12.53 5.00
CA ALA A 78 -2.91 -11.69 4.63
C ALA A 78 -2.49 -10.68 3.55
N GLU A 79 -3.37 -10.50 2.56
CA GLU A 79 -3.29 -9.42 1.58
C GLU A 79 -3.15 -8.07 2.32
N ASP A 80 -2.33 -7.17 1.77
CA ASP A 80 -2.07 -5.82 2.27
C ASP A 80 -1.41 -5.68 3.64
N ARG A 81 -0.91 -6.78 4.23
CA ARG A 81 -0.17 -6.72 5.50
C ARG A 81 1.29 -7.09 5.30
N PHE A 82 2.17 -6.29 5.90
CA PHE A 82 3.61 -6.40 5.74
C PHE A 82 4.32 -6.38 7.10
N ARG A 83 5.46 -7.06 7.18
CA ARG A 83 6.35 -7.00 8.33
C ARG A 83 7.45 -5.99 8.08
N CYS A 84 7.56 -5.01 8.98
CA CYS A 84 8.65 -4.05 8.98
C CYS A 84 10.00 -4.76 9.21
N PRO A 85 10.98 -4.59 8.32
CA PRO A 85 12.27 -5.23 8.44
C PRO A 85 13.13 -4.68 9.59
N SER A 86 12.83 -3.47 10.09
CA SER A 86 13.64 -2.83 11.14
C SER A 86 13.14 -3.06 12.55
N CYS A 87 11.82 -3.00 12.80
CA CYS A 87 11.24 -3.14 14.14
C CYS A 87 10.30 -4.34 14.29
N SER A 88 10.07 -5.11 13.22
CA SER A 88 9.13 -6.23 13.18
C SER A 88 7.65 -5.88 13.37
N ALA A 89 7.29 -4.60 13.45
CA ALA A 89 5.90 -4.15 13.46
C ALA A 89 5.15 -4.62 12.21
N GLU A 90 3.86 -4.83 12.35
CA GLU A 90 2.97 -5.11 11.23
C GLU A 90 2.50 -3.78 10.65
N VAL A 91 2.59 -3.65 9.34
CA VAL A 91 2.23 -2.45 8.58
C VAL A 91 1.16 -2.85 7.58
N GLU A 92 0.06 -2.12 7.57
CA GLU A 92 -0.99 -2.26 6.59
C GLU A 92 -0.70 -1.30 5.44
N ALA A 93 -0.92 -1.74 4.20
CA ALA A 93 -0.85 -0.85 3.06
C ALA A 93 -1.95 0.22 3.19
N PRO A 94 -1.68 1.47 2.76
CA PRO A 94 -2.75 2.44 2.57
C PRO A 94 -3.83 1.84 1.66
N PRO A 95 -5.12 2.16 1.87
CA PRO A 95 -6.15 1.81 0.89
C PRO A 95 -5.78 2.45 -0.45
N ASP A 96 -6.06 1.75 -1.56
CA ASP A 96 -5.83 2.27 -2.89
C ASP A 96 -6.64 3.57 -3.04
N ALA A 97 -6.01 4.66 -3.49
CA ALA A 97 -6.62 5.99 -3.55
C ALA A 97 -7.86 6.07 -4.49
N ASP A 98 -8.11 5.01 -5.27
CA ASP A 98 -9.28 4.88 -6.14
C ASP A 98 -10.52 4.30 -5.43
N ASP A 99 -10.38 3.70 -4.24
CA ASP A 99 -11.50 3.15 -3.45
C ASP A 99 -12.30 4.23 -2.71
N ASP A 100 -11.75 5.44 -2.55
CA ASP A 100 -12.41 6.57 -1.87
C ASP A 100 -13.55 7.21 -2.70
N LEU A 101 -13.76 6.79 -3.95
CA LEU A 101 -14.84 7.32 -4.80
C LEU A 101 -16.24 6.81 -4.40
N ASP A 102 -16.33 5.72 -3.63
CA ASP A 102 -17.62 5.15 -3.22
C ASP A 102 -18.16 5.70 -1.87
N GLU A 103 -17.31 6.25 -0.99
CA GLU A 103 -17.73 6.70 0.35
C GLU A 103 -18.30 8.14 0.40
N MET A 104 -18.29 8.88 -0.72
CA MET A 104 -18.89 10.23 -0.79
C MET A 104 -20.42 10.24 -1.04
N ALA A 105 -21.06 9.06 -1.16
CA ALA A 105 -22.49 8.95 -1.47
C ALA A 105 -23.41 8.68 -0.26
N SER A 106 -22.99 8.96 0.98
CA SER A 106 -23.87 8.82 2.14
C SER A 106 -23.64 9.85 3.24
N THR A 107 -23.74 11.15 2.89
CA THR A 107 -24.13 12.14 3.90
C THR A 107 -25.63 12.02 4.11
N ASP A 108 -26.04 11.36 5.19
CA ASP A 108 -27.36 11.59 5.73
C ASP A 108 -27.48 13.08 6.11
N GLY A 109 -28.62 13.68 5.80
CA GLY A 109 -28.87 15.11 5.95
C GLY A 109 -29.01 15.58 7.39
N ARG A 110 -28.08 15.23 8.29
CA ARG A 110 -27.91 15.83 9.61
C ARG A 110 -26.43 16.05 9.89
N GLY A 111 -25.96 17.24 9.52
CA GLY A 111 -24.68 17.74 10.00
C GLY A 111 -24.70 17.88 11.52
N GLU A 112 -24.21 16.87 12.23
CA GLU A 112 -23.79 17.00 13.62
C GLU A 112 -22.47 16.22 13.81
N LYS A 113 -21.36 16.96 13.77
CA LYS A 113 -20.04 16.46 14.17
C LYS A 113 -20.09 16.16 15.67
N VAL A 114 -20.21 14.90 16.05
CA VAL A 114 -19.97 14.49 17.44
C VAL A 114 -18.46 14.40 17.65
N VAL A 115 -17.86 15.53 18.01
CA VAL A 115 -16.52 15.58 18.60
C VAL A 115 -16.63 15.07 20.03
N ARG A 116 -16.05 13.91 20.34
CA ARG A 116 -15.69 13.57 21.72
C ARG A 116 -14.17 13.62 21.85
N VAL A 117 -13.74 14.74 22.43
CA VAL A 117 -12.39 14.99 22.92
C VAL A 117 -12.04 14.07 24.09
N ASP A 118 -10.78 13.66 24.10
CA ASP A 118 -10.12 12.69 24.96
C ASP A 118 -10.18 12.97 26.47
N ALA A 119 -10.11 11.90 27.27
CA ALA A 119 -9.62 11.98 28.64
C ALA A 119 -8.80 10.72 29.01
N ALA A 120 -7.49 10.86 28.84
CA ALA A 120 -6.41 10.41 29.72
C ALA A 120 -6.55 9.08 30.50
N ALA A 121 -5.62 8.17 30.19
CA ALA A 121 -4.82 7.35 31.10
C ALA A 121 -5.19 7.31 32.61
N ARG A 122 -5.35 6.10 33.15
CA ARG A 122 -4.41 5.49 34.14
C ARG A 122 -4.99 4.19 34.75
N PHE A 123 -4.20 3.12 34.63
CA PHE A 123 -3.87 2.11 35.63
C PHE A 123 -4.96 1.46 36.50
N GLY A 124 -5.00 0.13 36.45
CA GLY A 124 -5.71 -0.70 37.42
C GLY A 124 -5.00 -0.84 38.79
N GLN A 125 -5.84 -1.19 39.77
CA GLN A 125 -5.63 -1.98 40.99
C GLN A 125 -4.54 -1.60 42.02
N GLN A 126 -5.01 -1.29 43.24
CA GLN A 126 -4.54 -1.63 44.61
C GLN A 126 -5.10 -0.54 45.53
N ARG A 127 -5.89 -0.76 46.59
CA ARG A 127 -6.16 -1.87 47.51
C ARG A 127 -7.61 -1.77 48.00
#